data_AF-A0A1F4D243-F1
#
_entry.id   AF-A0A1F4D243-F1
#
_cell.length_a   1.000
_cell.length_b   1.000
_cell.length_c   1.000
_cell.angle_alpha   90.00
_cell.angle_beta   90.00
_cell.angle_gamma   90.00
#
_symmetry.space_group_name_H-M   'P 1'
#
loop_
_entity.id
_entity.type
_entity.pdbx_description
1 polymer ?
#
loop_
_entity_poly.entity_id
_entity_poly.type
_entity_poly.pdbx_seq_one_letter_code
_entity_poly.pdbx_strand_id
1 'polypeptide(L)' 'MRCIALWVEIVARWNSEVARVLQTQEMKGRLADEGLEFTGDRPEQFLNTIKDEVKKWKRVVKEMKITAAG' A
#
# COMPACT_ATOMS: atom_id res chain seq x y z
N MET A 1 -3.07 27.08 3.81
CA MET A 1 -1.72 26.47 3.74
C MET A 1 -1.32 25.66 4.98
N ARG A 2 -1.47 26.15 6.23
CA ARG A 2 -1.09 25.38 7.44
C ARG A 2 -1.77 24.02 7.60
N CYS A 3 -3.03 23.89 7.18
CA CYS A 3 -3.76 22.62 7.30
C CYS A 3 -3.10 21.52 6.45
N ILE A 4 -2.80 21.78 5.18
CA ILE A 4 -2.16 20.77 4.30
C ILE A 4 -0.79 20.34 4.84
N ALA A 5 0.01 21.28 5.36
CA ALA A 5 1.31 20.96 5.94
C ALA A 5 1.22 20.05 7.18
N LEU A 6 0.23 20.28 8.05
CA LEU A 6 0.01 19.45 9.26
C LEU A 6 -0.36 18.00 8.89
N TRP A 7 -1.21 17.82 7.88
CA TRP A 7 -1.63 16.48 7.47
C TRP A 7 -0.46 15.67 6.86
N VAL A 8 0.43 16.32 6.11
CA VAL A 8 1.62 15.66 5.54
C VAL A 8 2.53 15.14 6.65
N GLU A 9 2.76 15.92 7.71
CA GLU A 9 3.59 15.52 8.83
C GLU A 9 2.99 14.35 9.63
N ILE A 10 1.67 14.37 9.84
CA ILE A 10 0.95 13.27 10.49
C ILE A 10 1.09 11.96 9.70
N VAL A 11 0.90 12.03 8.38
CA VAL A 11 1.03 10.85 7.51
C VAL A 11 2.45 10.30 7.50
N ALA A 12 3.45 11.18 7.46
CA ALA A 12 4.85 10.78 7.52
C ALA A 12 5.20 10.07 8.82
N ARG A 13 4.78 10.61 9.97
CA ARG A 13 4.99 9.98 11.28
C ARG A 13 4.28 8.63 11.37
N TRP A 14 3.03 8.56 10.91
CA TRP A 14 2.27 7.32 10.95
C TRP A 14 2.90 6.21 10.11
N ASN A 15 3.31 6.51 8.88
CA ASN A 15 4.02 5.56 8.02
C ASN A 15 5.30 5.04 8.69
N SER A 16 6.10 5.93 9.29
CA SER A 16 7.33 5.56 10.01
C SER A 16 7.06 4.60 11.17
N GLU A 17 6.06 4.88 12.01
CA GLU A 17 5.75 4.03 13.16
C GLU A 17 5.19 2.67 12.74
N VAL A 18 4.31 2.65 11.73
CA VAL A 18 3.79 1.39 11.17
C VAL A 18 4.92 0.55 10.59
N ALA A 19 5.81 1.16 9.80
CA ALA A 19 6.97 0.47 9.22
C ALA A 19 7.87 -0.12 10.32
N ARG A 20 8.12 0.63 11.39
CA ARG A 20 8.91 0.17 12.53
C ARG A 20 8.27 -1.06 13.20
N VAL A 21 6.96 -1.05 13.42
CA VAL A 21 6.24 -2.16 14.06
C VAL A 21 6.25 -3.40 13.16
N LEU A 22 5.99 -3.24 11.86
CA LEU A 22 5.95 -4.36 10.90
C LEU A 22 7.33 -5.01 10.67
N GLN A 23 8.42 -4.29 10.97
CA GLN A 23 9.77 -4.86 10.90
C GLN A 23 10.15 -5.73 12.11
N THR A 24 9.38 -5.71 13.20
CA THR A 24 9.64 -6.57 14.36
C THR A 24 9.51 -8.05 13.99
N GLN A 25 10.28 -8.91 14.65
CA GLN A 25 10.28 -10.35 14.35
C GLN A 25 8.91 -10.99 14.58
N GLU A 26 8.20 -10.56 15.63
CA GLU A 26 6.83 -11.00 15.91
C GLU A 26 5.90 -10.67 14.74
N MET A 27 5.89 -9.42 14.29
CA MET A 27 5.01 -9.00 13.19
C MET A 27 5.39 -9.64 11.87
N LYS A 28 6.67 -9.81 11.58
CA LYS A 28 7.13 -10.56 10.40
C LYS A 28 6.62 -12.00 10.42
N GLY A 29 6.68 -12.68 11.57
CA GLY A 29 6.13 -14.02 11.74
C GLY A 29 4.63 -14.06 11.43
N ARG A 30 3.87 -13.14 12.04
CA ARG A 30 2.41 -13.05 11.84
C ARG A 30 2.03 -12.76 10.38
N LEU A 31 2.75 -11.86 9.70
CA LEU A 31 2.51 -11.58 8.29
C LEU A 31 2.83 -12.81 7.43
N ALA A 32 3.94 -13.49 7.71
CA ALA A 32 4.32 -14.71 6.99
C ALA A 32 3.30 -15.84 7.18
N ASP A 33 2.70 -15.98 8.37
CA ASP A 33 1.63 -16.95 8.63
C ASP A 33 0.38 -16.67 7.78
N GLU A 34 0.14 -15.41 7.41
CA GLU A 34 -0.92 -14.97 6.49
C GLU A 34 -0.48 -14.99 5.00
N GLY A 35 0.76 -15.42 4.70
CA GLY A 35 1.33 -15.41 3.36
C GLY A 35 1.69 -14.01 2.85
N LEU A 36 1.87 -13.04 3.76
CA LEU A 36 2.19 -11.66 3.47
C LEU A 36 3.68 -11.36 3.75
N GLU A 37 4.23 -10.45 2.96
CA GLU A 37 5.55 -9.87 3.19
C GLU A 37 5.42 -8.34 3.21
N PHE A 38 6.10 -7.70 4.17
CA PHE A 38 6.11 -6.24 4.26
C PHE A 38 7.28 -5.65 3.47
N THR A 39 6.97 -4.82 2.48
CA THR A 39 7.97 -4.24 1.56
C THR A 39 8.57 -2.90 2.03
N GLY A 40 7.87 -2.15 2.89
CA GLY A 40 8.45 -0.94 3.51
C GLY A 40 8.41 0.35 2.69
N ASP A 41 7.46 0.47 1.76
CA ASP A 41 7.40 1.58 0.81
C ASP A 41 7.06 2.95 1.45
N ARG A 42 7.53 4.03 0.81
CA ARG A 42 7.10 5.40 1.14
C ARG A 42 5.66 5.66 0.66
N PRO A 43 4.89 6.58 1.28
CA PRO A 43 3.52 6.88 0.85
C PRO A 43 3.38 7.23 -0.63
N GLU A 44 4.35 7.96 -1.18
CA GLU A 44 4.41 8.29 -2.62
C GLU A 44 4.63 7.07 -3.51
N GLN A 45 5.46 6.12 -3.06
CA GLN A 45 5.69 4.86 -3.78
C GLN A 45 4.42 4.02 -3.76
N PHE A 46 3.73 3.94 -2.62
CA PHE A 46 2.46 3.23 -2.52
C PHE A 46 1.40 3.81 -3.47
N LEU A 47 1.32 5.14 -3.60
CA LEU A 47 0.44 5.79 -4.58
C LEU A 47 0.78 5.41 -6.02
N ASN A 48 2.08 5.30 -6.35
CA ASN A 48 2.51 4.87 -7.67
C ASN A 48 2.11 3.41 -7.94
N THR A 49 2.32 2.51 -6.98
CA THR A 49 1.89 1.11 -7.06
C THR A 49 0.38 1.01 -7.32
N ILE A 50 -0.45 1.78 -6.61
CA ILE A 50 -1.90 1.82 -6.85
C ILE A 50 -2.20 2.23 -8.30
N LYS A 51 -1.57 3.29 -8.80
CA LYS A 51 -1.78 3.77 -10.18
C LYS A 51 -1.40 2.71 -11.21
N ASP A 52 -0.28 2.02 -10.99
CA ASP A 52 0.24 1.00 -11.89
C ASP A 52 -0.64 -0.25 -11.89
N GLU A 53 -1.06 -0.72 -10.72
CA GLU A 53 -1.97 -1.85 -10.59
C GLU A 53 -3.34 -1.53 -11.20
N VAL A 54 -3.89 -0.34 -10.96
CA VAL A 54 -5.14 0.10 -11.62
C VAL A 54 -4.99 0.09 -13.15
N LYS A 55 -3.88 0.59 -13.68
CA LYS A 55 -3.62 0.60 -15.13
C LYS A 55 -3.52 -0.82 -15.69
N LYS A 56 -2.77 -1.69 -15.01
CA LYS A 56 -2.56 -3.09 -15.39
C LYS A 56 -3.88 -3.85 -15.39
N TRP A 57 -4.65 -3.80 -14.31
CA TRP A 57 -5.89 -4.56 -14.21
C TRP A 57 -7.00 -4.03 -15.12
N LYS A 58 -7.06 -2.71 -15.37
CA LYS A 58 -7.93 -2.16 -16.42
C LYS A 58 -7.66 -2.78 -17.79
N ARG A 59 -6.38 -2.98 -18.14
CA ARG A 59 -6.00 -3.65 -19.39
C ARG A 59 -6.47 -5.09 -19.40
N VAL A 60 -6.13 -5.87 -18.35
CA VAL A 60 -6.49 -7.29 -18.25
C VAL A 60 -8.00 -7.50 -18.37
N VAL A 61 -8.79 -6.72 -17.63
CA VAL A 61 -10.27 -6.80 -17.66
C VAL A 61 -10.81 -6.57 -19.08
N LYS A 62 -10.27 -5.56 -19.79
CA LYS A 62 -10.69 -5.22 -21.15
C LYS A 62 -10.32 -6.30 -22.17
N GLU A 63 -9.08 -6.81 -22.10
CA GLU A 63 -8.56 -7.80 -23.04
C GLU A 63 -9.24 -9.15 -22.87
N MET A 64 -9.49 -9.57 -21.62
CA MET A 64 -10.09 -10.84 -21.28
C MET A 64 -11.63 -10.79 -21.28
N LYS A 65 -12.23 -9.62 -21.53
CA LYS A 65 -13.68 -9.38 -21.50
C LYS A 65 -14.33 -9.85 -20.20
N ILE A 66 -13.64 -9.64 -19.08
CA ILE A 66 -14.13 -10.02 -17.75
C ILE A 66 -15.17 -8.98 -17.31
N THR A 67 -16.34 -9.44 -16.90
CA THR A 67 -17.38 -8.59 -16.29
C THR A 67 -17.61 -9.04 -14.86
N ALA A 68 -17.81 -8.11 -13.93
CA ALA A 68 -18.24 -8.48 -12.59
C ALA A 68 -19.60 -9.18 -12.70
N ALA A 69 -19.73 -10.37 -12.09
CA ALA A 69 -21.04 -10.99 -11.91
C ALA A 69 -21.80 -10.11 -10.91
N GLY A 70 -22.84 -9.44 -11.39
CA GLY A 70 -23.83 -8.76 -10.55
C GLY A 70 -24.78 -9.76 -9.91
#